data_AF-A0AAV8XEQ6-F1
#
_entry.id   AF-A0AAV8XEQ6-F1
#
_cell.length_a   1.000
_cell.length_b   1.000
_cell.length_c   1.000
_cell.angle_alpha   90.00
_cell.angle_beta   90.00
_cell.angle_gamma   90.00
#
_symmetry.space_group_name_H-M   'P 1'
#
loop_
_entity.id
_entity.type
_entity.pdbx_description
1 polymer ?
#
loop_
_entity_poly.entity_id
_entity_poly.type
_entity_poly.pdbx_seq_one_letter_code
_entity_poly.pdbx_strand_id
1 'polypeptide(L)'
;MPNINGPSAGKKETIKRCNPFDYTVCSPIWHNVTRYKKYENMLKKAQRKVVTRTCSAYRTISTVAALVISGTPPIRLQIEERARTYGKDEDTKRQEKMETIRKWQREWEDTVEVGQWTKG
;
A
#
# COMPACT_ATOMS: atom_id res chain seq x y z
N MET A 1 7.00 -14.63 17.03
CA MET A 1 8.08 -14.77 16.03
C MET A 1 8.90 -13.51 15.99
N PRO A 2 10.11 -13.51 16.56
CA PRO A 2 11.05 -12.41 16.42
C PRO A 2 11.58 -12.39 14.98
N ASN A 3 11.66 -11.20 14.38
CA ASN A 3 11.90 -10.98 12.95
C ASN A 3 13.42 -10.94 12.66
N ILE A 4 14.17 -11.96 13.11
CA ILE A 4 15.64 -11.89 13.26
C ILE A 4 16.37 -12.03 11.91
N ASN A 5 15.72 -12.56 10.87
CA ASN A 5 16.30 -12.64 9.53
C ASN A 5 15.21 -12.31 8.51
N GLY A 6 15.22 -11.08 7.99
CA GLY A 6 14.21 -10.65 7.03
C GLY A 6 14.27 -11.43 5.71
N PRO A 7 13.16 -11.52 4.95
CA PRO A 7 13.12 -12.29 3.72
C PRO A 7 14.13 -11.74 2.70
N SER A 8 14.80 -12.65 1.97
CA SER A 8 15.71 -12.29 0.87
C SER A 8 14.97 -11.49 -0.22
N ALA A 9 15.69 -10.73 -1.05
CA ALA A 9 15.07 -9.89 -2.08
C ALA A 9 14.11 -10.66 -3.00
N GLY A 10 14.49 -11.87 -3.44
CA GLY A 10 13.60 -12.73 -4.22
C GLY A 10 12.34 -13.16 -3.46
N LYS A 11 12.45 -13.47 -2.16
CA LYS A 11 11.30 -13.84 -1.33
C LYS A 11 10.41 -12.62 -1.02
N LYS A 12 11.00 -11.44 -0.87
CA LYS A 12 10.26 -10.17 -0.79
C LYS A 12 9.47 -9.91 -2.08
N GLU A 13 10.06 -10.16 -3.23
CA GLU A 13 9.38 -9.99 -4.52
C GLU A 13 8.22 -10.99 -4.68
N THR A 14 8.43 -12.26 -4.30
CA THR A 14 7.34 -13.24 -4.28
C THR A 14 6.23 -12.86 -3.31
N ILE A 15 6.54 -12.34 -2.12
CA ILE A 15 5.52 -11.87 -1.16
C ILE A 15 4.80 -10.61 -1.67
N LYS A 16 5.50 -9.70 -2.36
CA LYS A 16 4.90 -8.53 -3.01
C LYS A 16 3.98 -8.93 -4.17
N ARG A 17 4.38 -9.93 -4.95
CA ARG A 17 3.60 -10.44 -6.08
C ARG A 17 2.41 -11.27 -5.60
N CYS A 18 2.63 -12.12 -4.60
CA CYS A 18 1.64 -12.91 -3.89
C CYS A 18 1.09 -12.12 -2.70
N ASN A 19 0.81 -10.83 -2.90
CA ASN A 19 0.17 -10.04 -1.86
C ASN A 19 -1.24 -10.65 -1.67
N PRO A 20 -1.57 -11.26 -0.51
CA PRO A 20 -2.81 -12.02 -0.30
C PRO A 20 -4.06 -11.14 -0.27
N PHE A 21 -3.90 -9.89 -0.65
CA PHE A 21 -4.91 -8.87 -0.77
C PHE A 21 -5.40 -8.75 -2.20
N ASP A 22 -5.79 -9.91 -2.72
CA ASP A 22 -6.43 -10.07 -4.01
C ASP A 22 -7.93 -9.75 -3.93
N TYR A 23 -8.25 -8.58 -3.37
CA TYR A 23 -9.49 -7.86 -3.71
C TYR A 23 -9.37 -7.17 -5.07
N THR A 24 -8.34 -7.49 -5.86
CA THR A 24 -8.05 -6.92 -7.19
C THR A 24 -9.22 -7.07 -8.15
N VAL A 25 -9.89 -8.22 -8.15
CA VAL A 25 -11.12 -8.45 -8.93
C VAL A 25 -12.34 -7.75 -8.33
N CYS A 26 -12.37 -7.54 -7.02
CA CYS A 26 -13.51 -6.96 -6.31
C CYS A 26 -13.38 -5.44 -6.08
N SER A 27 -12.28 -4.80 -6.49
CA SER A 27 -12.03 -3.37 -6.29
C SER A 27 -13.20 -2.45 -6.68
N PRO A 28 -13.88 -2.64 -7.83
CA PRO A 28 -15.05 -1.81 -8.16
C PRO A 28 -16.22 -1.99 -7.18
N ILE A 29 -16.38 -3.18 -6.59
CA ILE A 29 -17.44 -3.50 -5.62
C ILE A 29 -17.12 -2.88 -4.25
N TRP A 30 -15.86 -2.97 -3.83
CA TRP A 30 -15.42 -2.53 -2.50
C TRP A 30 -15.16 -1.02 -2.43
N HIS A 31 -14.94 -0.33 -3.55
CA HIS A 31 -14.76 1.12 -3.58
C HIS A 31 -15.89 1.86 -2.82
N ASN A 32 -17.14 1.43 -3.01
CA ASN A 32 -18.29 2.01 -2.30
C ASN A 32 -18.27 1.71 -0.79
N VAL A 33 -17.79 0.54 -0.40
CA VAL A 33 -17.70 0.09 1.00
C VAL A 33 -16.56 0.78 1.75
N THR A 34 -15.50 1.18 1.05
CA THR A 34 -14.39 1.95 1.63
C THR A 34 -14.75 3.37 2.06
N ARG A 35 -15.94 3.87 1.70
CA ARG A 35 -16.48 5.14 2.23
C ARG A 35 -16.71 5.08 3.74
N TYR A 36 -16.96 3.90 4.29
CA TYR A 36 -17.13 3.72 5.73
C TYR A 36 -15.76 3.53 6.42
N LYS A 37 -15.45 4.44 7.35
CA LYS A 37 -14.20 4.41 8.14
C LYS A 37 -13.90 3.06 8.81
N LYS A 38 -14.95 2.31 9.20
CA LYS A 38 -14.81 0.97 9.80
C LYS A 38 -14.08 -0.01 8.87
N TYR A 39 -14.53 -0.11 7.62
CA TYR A 39 -13.94 -1.02 6.64
C TYR A 39 -12.58 -0.51 6.15
N GLU A 40 -12.43 0.81 5.99
CA GLU A 40 -11.14 1.43 5.69
C GLU A 40 -10.09 1.09 6.76
N ASN A 41 -10.44 1.22 8.05
CA ASN A 41 -9.54 0.88 9.16
C ASN A 41 -9.20 -0.61 9.21
N MET A 42 -10.15 -1.50 8.87
CA MET A 42 -9.91 -2.93 8.77
C MET A 42 -8.87 -3.24 7.69
N LEU A 43 -9.03 -2.64 6.50
CA LEU A 43 -8.11 -2.78 5.38
C LEU A 43 -6.73 -2.20 5.71
N LYS A 44 -6.64 -1.01 6.32
CA LYS A 44 -5.38 -0.42 6.80
C LYS A 44 -4.65 -1.33 7.79
N LYS A 45 -5.37 -1.93 8.76
CA LYS A 45 -4.78 -2.85 9.75
C LYS A 45 -4.20 -4.09 9.07
N ALA A 46 -4.90 -4.64 8.09
CA ALA A 46 -4.42 -5.81 7.39
C ALA A 46 -3.25 -5.44 6.43
N GLN A 47 -3.29 -4.27 5.76
CA GLN A 47 -2.18 -3.72 4.96
C GLN A 47 -0.91 -3.60 5.80
N ARG A 48 -1.03 -3.01 7.00
CA ARG A 48 0.09 -2.88 7.95
C ARG A 48 0.74 -4.24 8.24
N LYS A 49 -0.05 -5.28 8.51
CA LYS A 49 0.49 -6.63 8.81
C LYS A 49 1.34 -7.18 7.66
N VAL A 50 0.89 -7.00 6.42
CA VAL A 50 1.63 -7.48 5.25
C VAL A 50 2.91 -6.67 5.07
N VAL A 51 2.80 -5.35 5.07
CA VAL A 51 3.91 -4.42 4.85
C VAL A 51 5.01 -4.59 5.91
N THR A 52 4.65 -4.74 7.18
CA THR A 52 5.62 -5.02 8.26
C THR A 52 6.36 -6.34 8.04
N ARG A 53 5.71 -7.36 7.49
CA ARG A 53 6.36 -8.64 7.15
C ARG A 53 7.26 -8.52 5.93
N THR A 54 6.84 -7.80 4.90
CA THR A 54 7.62 -7.59 3.68
C THR A 54 8.92 -6.85 3.97
N CYS A 55 8.88 -5.83 4.82
CA CYS A 55 10.06 -5.05 5.20
C CYS A 55 10.84 -5.65 6.38
N SER A 56 10.33 -6.70 7.02
CA SER A 56 10.81 -7.17 8.32
C SER A 56 10.98 -6.06 9.36
N ALA A 57 10.12 -5.05 9.30
CA ALA A 57 10.18 -3.90 10.19
C ALA A 57 9.77 -4.28 11.63
N TYR A 58 10.23 -3.48 12.59
CA TYR A 58 9.79 -3.58 13.98
C TYR A 58 8.28 -3.34 14.10
N ARG A 59 7.63 -3.98 15.09
CA ARG A 59 6.17 -3.86 15.29
C ARG A 59 5.71 -2.42 15.61
N THR A 60 6.60 -1.63 16.19
CA THR A 60 6.37 -0.23 16.62
C THR A 60 6.49 0.79 15.50
N ILE A 61 6.93 0.40 14.30
CA ILE A 61 7.05 1.32 13.16
C ILE A 61 5.70 1.97 12.85
N SER A 62 5.69 3.25 12.45
CA SER A 62 4.46 3.88 11.99
C SER A 62 3.98 3.22 10.70
N THR A 63 2.66 3.15 10.48
CA THR A 63 2.11 2.54 9.27
C THR A 63 2.61 3.26 8.02
N VAL A 64 2.72 4.59 8.10
CA VAL A 64 3.16 5.44 7.00
C VAL A 64 4.63 5.17 6.65
N ALA A 65 5.52 5.12 7.64
CA ALA A 65 6.93 4.79 7.40
C ALA A 65 7.10 3.37 6.85
N ALA A 66 6.31 2.41 7.31
CA ALA A 66 6.35 1.05 6.77
C ALA A 66 5.96 1.00 5.29
N LEU A 67 4.95 1.77 4.89
CA LEU A 67 4.50 1.88 3.49
C LEU A 67 5.55 2.55 2.59
N VAL A 68 6.21 3.59 3.09
CA VAL A 68 7.31 4.26 2.38
C VAL A 68 8.48 3.29 2.17
N ILE A 69 8.94 2.61 3.23
CA ILE A 69 10.05 1.64 3.14
C ILE A 69 9.69 0.46 2.23
N SER A 70 8.43 0.04 2.19
CA SER A 70 8.00 -1.04 1.29
C SER A 70 7.78 -0.60 -0.14
N GLY A 71 7.78 0.71 -0.41
CA GLY A 71 7.40 1.29 -1.70
C GLY A 71 5.95 0.96 -2.07
N THR A 72 5.06 0.85 -1.09
CA THR A 72 3.66 0.44 -1.31
C THR A 72 2.71 1.58 -0.97
N PRO A 73 1.91 2.07 -1.93
CA PRO A 73 0.95 3.13 -1.65
C PRO A 73 -0.15 2.68 -0.68
N PRO A 74 -0.73 3.63 0.09
CA PRO A 74 -1.86 3.37 0.97
C PRO A 74 -3.02 2.67 0.26
N ILE A 75 -3.68 1.75 0.95
CA ILE A 75 -4.73 0.92 0.37
C ILE A 75 -5.90 1.71 -0.24
N ARG A 76 -6.24 2.86 0.33
CA ARG A 76 -7.27 3.75 -0.22
C ARG A 76 -6.93 4.16 -1.65
N LEU A 77 -5.70 4.60 -1.88
CA LEU A 77 -5.21 5.01 -3.19
C LEU A 77 -5.15 3.83 -4.16
N GLN A 78 -4.77 2.65 -3.69
CA GLN A 78 -4.77 1.42 -4.51
C GLN A 78 -6.17 1.04 -4.98
N ILE A 79 -7.20 1.23 -4.14
CA ILE A 79 -8.60 0.93 -4.49
C ILE A 79 -9.14 1.99 -5.46
N GLU A 80 -8.82 3.27 -5.26
CA GLU A 80 -9.17 4.37 -6.18
C GLU A 80 -8.53 4.18 -7.58
N GLU A 81 -7.24 3.85 -7.64
CA GLU A 81 -6.52 3.55 -8.89
C GLU A 81 -7.19 2.41 -9.65
N ARG A 82 -7.49 1.30 -8.95
CA ARG A 82 -8.09 0.11 -9.55
C ARG A 82 -9.53 0.34 -10.00
N ALA A 83 -10.31 1.13 -9.27
CA ALA A 83 -11.65 1.52 -9.70
C ALA A 83 -11.60 2.35 -11.01
N ARG A 84 -10.62 3.26 -11.13
CA ARG A 84 -10.44 4.09 -12.33
C ARG A 84 -9.88 3.34 -13.54
N THR A 85 -9.17 2.25 -13.31
CA THR A 85 -8.51 1.47 -14.37
C THR A 85 -9.26 0.20 -14.78
N TYR A 86 -10.37 -0.12 -14.11
CA TYR A 86 -11.18 -1.29 -14.43
C TYR A 86 -11.71 -1.20 -15.88
N GLY A 87 -11.39 -2.20 -16.70
CA GLY A 87 -11.79 -2.24 -18.11
C GLY A 87 -11.01 -1.33 -19.06
N LYS A 88 -9.94 -0.67 -18.59
CA LYS A 88 -9.06 0.16 -19.43
C LYS A 88 -7.86 -0.62 -19.99
N ASP A 89 -7.24 -0.06 -21.01
CA ASP A 89 -6.00 -0.56 -21.63
C ASP A 89 -4.78 -0.44 -20.69
N GLU A 90 -3.71 -1.18 -21.01
CA GLU A 90 -2.49 -1.22 -20.19
C GLU A 90 -1.74 0.12 -20.12
N ASP A 91 -1.81 0.93 -21.18
CA ASP A 91 -1.15 2.24 -21.19
C ASP A 91 -1.86 3.21 -20.24
N THR A 92 -3.18 3.22 -20.25
CA THR A 92 -3.98 3.99 -19.30
C THR A 92 -3.78 3.50 -17.86
N LYS A 93 -3.67 2.18 -17.64
CA LYS A 93 -3.31 1.63 -16.30
C LYS A 93 -1.97 2.16 -15.82
N ARG A 94 -0.96 2.18 -16.71
CA ARG A 94 0.38 2.65 -16.39
C ARG A 94 0.37 4.14 -16.02
N GLN A 95 -0.39 4.96 -16.75
CA GLN A 95 -0.54 6.38 -16.45
C GLN A 95 -1.21 6.62 -15.09
N GLU A 96 -2.35 5.97 -14.84
CA GLU A 96 -3.09 6.07 -13.57
C GLU A 96 -2.25 5.61 -12.37
N LYS A 97 -1.41 4.59 -12.56
CA LYS A 97 -0.45 4.15 -11.55
C LYS A 97 0.59 5.22 -11.24
N MET A 98 1.14 5.88 -12.27
CA MET A 98 2.09 6.98 -12.10
C MET A 98 1.43 8.17 -11.38
N GLU A 99 0.19 8.51 -11.71
CA GLU A 99 -0.57 9.53 -11.00
C GLU A 99 -0.83 9.17 -9.55
N THR A 100 -1.15 7.90 -9.27
CA THR A 100 -1.39 7.41 -7.92
C THR A 100 -0.13 7.48 -7.08
N ILE A 101 1.04 7.14 -7.64
CA ILE A 101 2.34 7.32 -6.98
C ILE A 101 2.63 8.79 -6.72
N ARG A 102 2.40 9.69 -7.69
CA ARG A 102 2.57 11.14 -7.50
C ARG A 102 1.65 11.72 -6.42
N LYS A 103 0.38 11.28 -6.38
CA LYS A 103 -0.58 11.68 -5.35
C LYS A 103 -0.12 11.20 -3.98
N TRP A 104 0.35 9.96 -3.87
CA TRP A 104 0.89 9.42 -2.64
C TRP A 104 2.13 10.20 -2.17
N GLN A 105 3.04 10.55 -3.09
CA GLN A 105 4.23 11.34 -2.77
C GLN A 105 3.86 12.71 -2.18
N ARG A 106 2.87 13.40 -2.75
CA ARG A 106 2.36 14.67 -2.18
C ARG A 106 1.75 14.48 -0.79
N GLU A 107 0.89 13.48 -0.62
CA GLU A 107 0.29 13.16 0.69
C GLU A 107 1.37 12.84 1.75
N TRP A 108 2.48 12.22 1.32
CA TRP A 108 3.62 11.94 2.18
C TRP A 108 4.42 13.20 2.56
N GLU A 109 4.69 14.07 1.59
CA GLU A 109 5.37 15.36 1.82
C GLU A 109 4.58 16.26 2.76
N ASP A 110 3.25 16.29 2.63
CA ASP A 110 2.35 17.06 3.49
C ASP A 110 2.20 16.49 4.91
N THR A 111 2.56 15.22 5.14
CA THR A 111 2.44 14.60 6.46
C THR A 111 3.52 15.13 7.42
N VAL A 112 3.12 15.91 8.43
CA VAL A 112 4.04 16.61 9.34
C VAL A 112 4.52 15.74 10.51
N GLU A 113 3.70 14.79 10.98
CA GLU A 113 3.90 14.12 12.28
C GLU A 113 4.81 12.88 12.29
N VAL A 114 5.12 12.24 11.16
CA VAL A 114 5.79 10.92 11.17
C VAL A 114 6.79 10.73 10.03
N GLY A 115 8.03 10.35 10.35
CA GLY A 115 9.04 9.88 9.39
C GLY A 115 9.72 10.96 8.55
N GLN A 116 9.81 12.19 9.08
CA GLN A 116 10.50 13.34 8.45
C GLN A 116 11.92 13.02 7.97
N TRP A 117 12.65 12.10 8.61
CA TRP A 117 13.99 11.67 8.23
C TRP A 117 14.08 10.90 6.90
N THR A 118 12.95 10.55 6.28
CA THR A 118 12.89 9.92 4.95
C THR A 118 12.42 10.87 3.84
N LYS A 119 12.24 12.16 4.15
CA LYS A 119 12.03 13.22 3.15
C LYS A 119 13.41 13.65 2.65
N GLY A 120 13.67 13.47 1.36
CA GLY A 120 14.93 13.80 0.70
C GLY A 120 14.68 14.30 -0.70
#